data_AF-A0AA86LRS5-F1
#
_entry.id   AF-A0AA86LRS5-F1
#
_cell.length_a   1.000
_cell.length_b   1.000
_cell.length_c   1.000
_cell.angle_alpha   90.00
_cell.angle_beta   90.00
_cell.angle_gamma   90.00
#
_symmetry.space_group_name_H-M   'P 1'
#
loop_
_entity.id
_entity.type
_entity.pdbx_description
1 polymer ?
#
loop_
_entity_poly.entity_id
_entity_poly.type
_entity_poly.pdbx_seq_one_letter_code
_entity_poly.pdbx_strand_id
1 'polypeptide(L)' 'MGKDEHEHKKFLEQQLEWCKEQDRILEEIEMKLYEMKKLAEYAFNHELTSLETKQLNRQIKELESEVHFLEKQLHSVVH' A
#
# COMPACT_ATOMS: atom_id res chain seq x y z
N MET A 1 18.58 -30.05 20.58
CA MET A 1 18.62 -29.21 19.37
C MET A 1 19.98 -28.58 19.27
N GLY A 2 20.61 -28.67 18.11
CA GLY A 2 21.94 -28.10 17.85
C GLY A 2 21.92 -26.57 17.88
N LYS A 3 23.09 -25.95 18.03
CA LYS A 3 23.25 -24.49 17.92
C LYS A 3 22.79 -23.99 16.53
N ASP A 4 23.10 -24.76 15.49
CA ASP A 4 22.75 -24.47 14.09
C ASP A 4 21.23 -24.48 13.85
N GLU A 5 20.48 -25.37 14.52
CA GLU A 5 19.02 -25.42 14.44
C GLU A 5 18.38 -24.17 15.07
N HIS A 6 18.95 -23.65 16.15
CA HIS A 6 18.46 -22.43 16.80
C HIS A 6 18.73 -21.18 15.95
N GLU A 7 19.91 -21.10 15.34
CA GLU A 7 20.26 -19.99 14.43
C GLU A 7 19.39 -20.02 13.18
N HIS A 8 19.15 -21.21 12.60
CA HIS A 8 18.25 -21.36 11.46
C HIS A 8 16.80 -20.97 11.80
N LYS A 9 16.28 -21.40 12.96
CA LYS A 9 14.94 -21.01 13.42
C LYS A 9 14.79 -19.49 13.55
N LYS A 10 15.77 -18.83 14.18
CA LYS A 10 15.77 -17.37 14.34
C LYS A 10 15.79 -16.64 13.00
N PHE A 11 16.58 -17.13 12.05
CA PHE A 11 16.60 -16.59 10.70
C PHE A 11 15.22 -16.70 10.03
N LEU A 12 14.58 -17.88 10.09
CA LEU A 12 13.25 -18.07 9.53
C LEU A 12 12.17 -17.20 10.20
N GLU A 13 12.26 -17.00 11.51
CA GLU A 13 11.35 -16.09 12.24
C GLU A 13 11.51 -14.64 11.78
N GLN A 14 12.74 -14.19 11.54
CA GLN A 14 13.01 -12.86 10.98
C GLN A 14 12.47 -12.71 9.55
N GLN A 15 12.65 -13.72 8.70
CA GLN A 15 12.10 -13.73 7.34
C GLN A 15 10.58 -13.71 7.34
N LEU A 16 9.95 -14.48 8.24
CA LEU A 16 8.50 -14.49 8.37
C LEU A 16 7.96 -13.12 8.79
N GLU A 17 8.59 -12.48 9.77
CA GLU A 17 8.16 -11.15 10.23
C GLU A 17 8.37 -10.08 9.15
N TRP A 18 9.47 -10.17 8.40
CA TRP A 18 9.69 -9.32 7.24
C TRP A 18 8.58 -9.48 6.19
N CYS A 19 8.20 -10.71 5.83
CA CYS A 19 7.11 -10.95 4.87
C CYS A 19 5.77 -10.37 5.36
N LYS A 20 5.43 -10.53 6.65
CA LYS A 20 4.19 -9.97 7.18
C LYS A 20 4.11 -8.45 7.07
N GLU A 21 5.23 -7.77 7.30
CA GLU A 21 5.27 -6.32 7.16
C GLU A 21 5.10 -5.89 5.69
N GLN A 22 5.71 -6.64 4.76
CA GLN A 22 5.48 -6.40 3.32
C GLN A 22 4.01 -6.62 2.94
N ASP A 23 3.41 -7.71 3.39
CA ASP A 23 2.00 -8.03 3.12
C ASP A 23 1.07 -6.93 3.65
N ARG A 24 1.32 -6.43 4.87
CA ARG A 24 0.56 -5.32 5.43
C ARG A 24 0.65 -4.05 4.59
N ILE A 25 1.84 -3.68 4.13
CA ILE A 25 2.02 -2.50 3.27
C ILE A 25 1.26 -2.68 1.95
N LEU A 26 1.28 -3.88 1.37
CA LEU A 26 0.54 -4.20 0.15
C LEU A 26 -0.98 -4.12 0.35
N GLU A 27 -1.51 -4.61 1.48
CA GLU A 27 -2.93 -4.45 1.82
C GLU A 27 -3.32 -2.96 1.92
N GLU A 28 -2.48 -2.13 2.54
CA GLU A 28 -2.72 -0.68 2.64
C GLU A 28 -2.71 0.00 1.25
N ILE A 29 -1.80 -0.41 0.35
CA ILE A 29 -1.78 0.06 -1.04
C ILE A 29 -3.06 -0.35 -1.77
N GLU A 30 -3.48 -1.62 -1.67
CA GLU A 30 -4.66 -2.13 -2.34
C GLU A 30 -5.93 -1.38 -1.92
N MET A 31 -6.10 -1.11 -0.62
CA MET A 31 -7.24 -0.31 -0.14
C MET A 31 -7.28 1.07 -0.79
N LYS A 32 -6.15 1.77 -0.86
CA LYS A 32 -6.07 3.11 -1.45
C LYS A 32 -6.34 3.11 -2.95
N LEU A 33 -5.81 2.12 -3.67
CA LEU A 33 -6.11 1.94 -5.10
C LEU A 33 -7.60 1.65 -5.32
N TYR A 34 -8.23 0.88 -4.44
CA TYR A 34 -9.67 0.63 -4.50
C TYR A 34 -10.49 1.91 -4.23
N GLU A 35 -10.05 2.77 -3.32
CA GLU A 35 -10.66 4.09 -3.10
C GLU A 35 -10.53 4.99 -4.34
N MET A 36 -9.35 5.07 -4.96
CA MET A 36 -9.17 5.80 -6.22
C MET A 36 -10.12 5.30 -7.30
N LYS A 37 -10.25 3.97 -7.44
CA LYS A 37 -11.17 3.35 -8.39
C LYS A 37 -12.61 3.80 -8.15
N LYS A 38 -13.08 3.79 -6.89
CA LYS A 38 -14.42 4.28 -6.54
C LYS A 38 -14.62 5.74 -6.91
N LEU A 39 -13.63 6.60 -6.68
CA LEU A 39 -13.72 8.02 -7.06
C LEU A 39 -13.80 8.20 -8.57
N ALA A 40 -13.00 7.43 -9.33
CA ALA A 40 -13.03 7.44 -10.79
C ALA A 40 -14.36 6.93 -11.35
N GLU A 41 -14.89 5.82 -10.81
CA GLU A 41 -16.20 5.29 -11.18
C GLU A 41 -17.33 6.28 -10.84
N TYR A 42 -17.24 6.95 -9.68
CA TYR A 42 -18.20 8.00 -9.31
C TYR A 42 -18.17 9.16 -10.31
N ALA A 43 -16.98 9.64 -10.67
CA ALA A 43 -16.81 10.71 -11.65
C ALA A 43 -17.28 10.35 -13.05
N PHE A 44 -17.14 9.09 -13.45
CA PHE A 44 -17.63 8.59 -14.74
C PHE A 44 -19.16 8.53 -14.80
N ASN A 45 -19.81 8.15 -13.70
CA ASN A 45 -21.25 7.92 -13.64
C ASN A 45 -22.09 9.16 -13.32
N HIS A 46 -21.48 10.30 -13.01
CA HIS A 46 -22.19 11.52 -12.62
C HIS A 46 -21.75 12.72 -13.46
N GLU A 47 -22.69 13.62 -13.76
CA GLU A 47 -22.37 14.94 -14.30
C GLU A 47 -21.84 15.82 -13.18
N LEU A 48 -20.51 16.00 -13.16
CA LEU A 48 -19.84 16.80 -12.15
C LEU A 48 -19.65 18.24 -12.62
N THR A 49 -19.82 19.17 -11.69
CA THR A 49 -19.40 20.56 -11.87
C THR A 49 -17.86 20.65 -11.90
N SER A 50 -17.36 21.78 -12.38
CA SER A 50 -15.90 22.07 -12.33
C SER A 50 -15.35 22.06 -10.89
N LEU A 51 -16.17 22.45 -9.90
CA LEU A 51 -15.76 22.45 -8.50
C LEU A 51 -15.61 21.03 -7.96
N GLU A 52 -16.61 20.18 -8.18
CA GLU A 52 -16.58 18.77 -7.76
C GLU A 52 -15.46 18.00 -8.46
N THR A 53 -15.26 18.25 -9.76
CA THR A 53 -14.14 17.69 -10.52
C THR A 53 -12.79 18.06 -9.90
N LYS A 54 -12.61 19.33 -9.48
CA LYS A 54 -11.38 19.76 -8.81
C LYS A 54 -11.19 19.10 -7.44
N GLN A 55 -12.27 18.90 -6.69
CA GLN A 55 -12.24 18.22 -5.39
C GLN A 55 -11.85 16.75 -5.53
N LEU A 56 -12.49 16.01 -6.44
CA LEU A 56 -12.14 14.60 -6.69
C LEU A 56 -10.70 14.45 -7.16
N ASN A 57 -10.24 15.31 -8.07
CA ASN A 57 -8.84 15.29 -8.50
C ASN A 57 -7.86 15.56 -7.35
N ARG A 58 -8.23 16.36 -6.35
CA ARG A 58 -7.40 16.56 -5.16
C ARG A 58 -7.33 15.26 -4.34
N GLN A 59 -8.48 14.63 -4.09
CA GLN A 59 -8.54 13.37 -3.33
C GLN A 59 -7.73 12.26 -4.02
N ILE A 60 -7.84 12.11 -5.34
CA ILE A 60 -7.05 11.14 -6.10
C ILE A 60 -5.54 11.42 -5.95
N LYS A 61 -5.11 12.68 -6.05
CA LYS A 61 -3.68 13.04 -5.88
C LYS A 61 -3.15 12.81 -4.47
N GLU A 62 -3.99 13.00 -3.46
CA GLU A 62 -3.66 12.68 -2.07
C GLU A 62 -3.44 11.17 -1.93
N LEU A 63 -4.38 10.35 -2.42
CA LEU A 63 -4.23 8.89 -2.45
C LEU A 63 -2.99 8.45 -3.24
N GLU A 64 -2.68 9.09 -4.38
CA GLU A 64 -1.50 8.76 -5.20
C GLU A 64 -0.21 9.01 -4.44
N SER A 65 -0.17 10.11 -3.69
CA SER A 65 0.99 10.46 -2.85
C SER A 65 1.18 9.44 -1.72
N GLU A 66 0.08 8.98 -1.11
CA GLU A 66 0.10 7.96 -0.07
C GLU A 66 0.54 6.59 -0.59
N VAL A 67 0.03 6.16 -1.75
CA VAL A 67 0.48 4.92 -2.43
C VAL A 67 1.97 5.02 -2.72
N HIS A 68 2.44 6.12 -3.29
CA HIS A 68 3.85 6.29 -3.61
C HIS A 68 4.76 6.28 -2.37
N PHE A 69 4.26 6.77 -1.23
CA PHE A 69 4.96 6.68 0.05
C PHE A 69 5.04 5.22 0.55
N LEU A 70 3.97 4.44 0.43
CA LEU A 70 3.94 3.03 0.79
C LEU A 70 4.83 2.18 -0.13
N GLU A 71 4.83 2.43 -1.44
CA GLU A 71 5.74 1.77 -2.39
C GLU A 71 7.21 2.02 -2.03
N LYS A 72 7.56 3.25 -1.62
CA LYS A 72 8.91 3.55 -1.14
C LYS A 72 9.26 2.77 0.12
N GLN A 73 8.33 2.62 1.05
CA GLN A 73 8.55 1.79 2.24
C GLN A 73 8.82 0.34 1.84
N LEU A 74 7.96 -0.24 0.99
CA LEU A 74 8.12 -1.60 0.46
C LEU A 74 9.52 -1.83 -0.15
N HIS A 75 9.97 -0.92 -1.02
CA HIS A 75 11.28 -1.02 -1.67
C HIS A 75 12.48 -0.73 -0.75
N SER A 76 12.28 0.00 0.35
CA SER A 76 13.35 0.32 1.29
C SER A 76 13.71 -0.84 2.24
N VAL A 77 12.85 -1.86 2.35
CA VAL A 77 13.08 -3.01 3.24
C VAL A 77 13.87 -4.14 2.56
N VAL A 78 14.34 -3.95 1.32
CA VAL A 78 15.25 -4.90 0.66
C VAL A 78 16.68 -4.56 1.08
N HIS A 79 17.22 -5.30 2.05
CA HIS A 79 18.58 -5.15 2.55
C HIS A 79 19.51 -6.26 2.06
#